data_AF-A0A838CR49-F1
#
_entry.id   AF-A0A838CR49-F1
#
_cell.length_a   1.000
_cell.length_b   1.000
_cell.length_c   1.000
_cell.angle_alpha   90.00
_cell.angle_beta   90.00
_cell.angle_gamma   90.00
#
_symmetry.space_group_name_H-M   'P 1'
#
loop_
_entity.id
_entity.type
_entity.pdbx_description
1 polymer ?
#
loop_
_entity_poly.entity_id
_entity_poly.type
_entity_poly.pdbx_seq_one_letter_code
_entity_poly.pdbx_strand_id
1 'polypeptide(L)' 'MIEMTMSPMDDFLYHLHKYMEYTTEMRSSFEHLTEREQQIIKEASPMSQGPEELSKHAYEWHDALYATLQKK' A
#
# COMPACT_ATOMS: atom_id res chain seq x y z
N MET A 1 -4.36 14.88 -30.52
CA MET A 1 -4.05 14.51 -29.12
C MET A 1 -4.10 13.00 -29.07
N ILE A 2 -2.97 12.34 -28.84
CA ILE A 2 -2.91 10.88 -28.77
C ILE A 2 -3.39 10.51 -27.37
N GLU A 3 -4.56 9.90 -27.29
CA GLU A 3 -5.04 9.22 -26.09
C GLU A 3 -4.02 8.11 -25.80
N MET A 4 -3.15 8.31 -24.81
CA MET A 4 -2.39 7.22 -24.21
C MET A 4 -3.41 6.36 -23.48
N THR A 5 -3.97 5.36 -24.16
CA THR A 5 -4.66 4.27 -23.48
C THR A 5 -3.62 3.54 -22.63
N MET A 6 -3.53 3.91 -21.35
CA MET A 6 -2.75 3.16 -20.37
C MET A 6 -3.19 1.69 -20.44
N SER A 7 -2.23 0.77 -20.53
CA SER A 7 -2.60 -0.64 -20.55
C SER A 7 -3.26 -1.00 -19.22
N PRO A 8 -4.14 -2.03 -19.17
CA PRO A 8 -4.70 -2.49 -17.89
C PRO A 8 -3.63 -2.82 -16.83
N MET A 9 -2.41 -3.16 -17.27
CA MET A 9 -1.27 -3.38 -16.38
C MET A 9 -0.71 -2.05 -15.84
N ASP A 10 -0.59 -1.02 -16.68
CA ASP A 10 -0.13 0.30 -16.25
C ASP A 10 -1.13 0.94 -15.27
N ASP A 11 -2.43 0.74 -15.52
CA ASP A 11 -3.50 1.18 -14.62
C ASP A 11 -3.42 0.47 -13.26
N PHE A 12 -3.19 -0.85 -13.26
CA PHE A 12 -2.97 -1.60 -12.02
C PHE A 12 -1.72 -1.12 -11.27
N LEU A 13 -0.61 -0.90 -11.97
CA LEU A 13 0.63 -0.39 -11.37
C LEU A 13 0.45 1.00 -10.77
N TYR A 14 -0.32 1.86 -11.44
CA TYR A 14 -0.70 3.17 -10.91
C TYR A 14 -1.50 3.04 -9.61
N HIS A 15 -2.52 2.18 -9.59
CA HIS A 15 -3.32 1.96 -8.39
C HIS A 15 -2.51 1.32 -7.25
N LEU A 16 -1.59 0.41 -7.56
CA LEU A 16 -0.67 -0.16 -6.57
C LEU A 16 0.24 0.91 -5.98
N HIS A 17 0.77 1.81 -6.81
CA HIS A 17 1.57 2.93 -6.35
C HIS A 17 0.77 3.86 -5.42
N LYS A 18 -0.48 4.19 -5.80
CA LYS A 18 -1.39 4.96 -4.94
C LYS A 18 -1.72 4.27 -3.62
N TYR A 19 -1.86 2.95 -3.64
CA TYR A 19 -2.06 2.18 -2.43
C TYR A 19 -0.83 2.22 -1.51
N MET A 20 0.39 2.20 -2.07
CA MET A 20 1.63 2.38 -1.29
C MET A 20 1.73 3.76 -0.66
N GLU A 21 1.42 4.82 -1.41
CA GLU A 21 1.38 6.20 -0.88
C GLU A 21 0.41 6.28 0.30
N TYR A 22 -0.83 5.81 0.10
CA TYR A 22 -1.87 5.87 1.12
C TYR A 22 -1.52 5.08 2.38
N THR A 23 -1.01 3.85 2.23
CA THR A 23 -0.60 3.03 3.39
C THR A 23 0.59 3.63 4.13
N THR A 24 1.48 4.34 3.44
CA THR A 24 2.60 5.08 4.06
C THR A 24 2.10 6.29 4.86
N GLU A 25 1.16 7.06 4.32
CA GLU A 25 0.53 8.17 5.04
C GLU A 25 -0.27 7.69 6.26
N MET A 26 -0.96 6.55 6.11
CA MET A 26 -1.70 5.93 7.20
C MET A 26 -0.77 5.41 8.30
N ARG A 27 0.37 4.82 7.93
CA ARG A 27 1.44 4.44 8.89
C ARG A 27 2.00 5.65 9.62
N SER A 28 2.36 6.71 8.89
CA SER A 28 2.83 7.96 9.48
C SER A 28 1.80 8.55 10.45
N SER A 29 0.53 8.59 10.08
CA SER A 29 -0.54 9.06 10.96
C SER A 29 -0.69 8.19 12.21
N PHE A 30 -0.54 6.87 12.07
CA PHE A 30 -0.61 5.91 13.16
C PHE A 30 0.54 6.06 14.17
N GLU A 31 1.76 6.33 13.69
CA GLU A 31 2.95 6.54 14.52
C GLU A 31 2.81 7.74 15.46
N HIS A 32 1.98 8.74 15.12
CA HIS A 32 1.73 9.91 15.96
C HIS A 32 0.62 9.72 17.01
N LEU A 33 -0.10 8.59 16.97
CA LEU A 33 -1.18 8.30 17.91
C LEU A 33 -0.64 7.82 19.27
N THR A 34 -1.45 8.01 20.32
CA THR A 34 -1.16 7.41 21.62
C THR A 34 -1.28 5.89 21.56
N GLU A 35 -0.61 5.18 22.47
CA GLU A 35 -0.67 3.71 22.57
C GLU A 35 -2.11 3.19 22.64
N ARG A 36 -2.99 3.89 23.36
CA ARG A 36 -4.41 3.53 23.48
C ARG A 36 -5.14 3.64 22.14
N GLU A 37 -4.91 4.72 21.39
CA GLU A 37 -5.53 4.93 20.08
C GLU A 37 -5.01 3.92 19.06
N GLN A 38 -3.70 3.64 19.08
CA GLN A 38 -3.10 2.59 18.26
C GLN A 38 -3.72 1.22 18.53
N GLN A 39 -3.97 0.90 19.81
CA GLN A 39 -4.57 -0.37 20.20
C GLN A 39 -6.03 -0.48 19.75
N ILE A 40 -6.83 0.58 19.85
CA ILE A 40 -8.21 0.62 19.32
C ILE A 40 -8.23 0.32 17.82
N ILE A 41 -7.31 0.92 17.06
CA ILE A 41 -7.21 0.69 15.61
C ILE A 41 -6.83 -0.76 15.30
N LYS A 42 -5.85 -1.32 16.03
CA LYS A 42 -5.42 -2.72 15.86
C LYS A 42 -6.54 -3.69 16.23
N GLU A 43 -7.27 -3.47 17.32
CA GLU A 43 -8.39 -4.32 17.74
C GLU A 43 -9.57 -4.28 16.76
N ALA A 44 -9.79 -3.14 16.10
CA ALA A 44 -10.83 -2.99 15.07
C ALA A 44 -10.44 -3.63 13.72
N SER A 45 -9.17 -3.98 13.51
CA SER A 45 -8.68 -4.58 12.27
C SER A 45 -9.13 -6.05 12.17
N PRO A 46 -9.71 -6.50 11.03
CA PRO A 46 -10.13 -7.89 10.84
C PRO A 46 -9.02 -8.92 11.01
N MET A 47 -7.77 -8.52 10.78
CA MET A 47 -6.58 -9.36 10.94
C MET A 47 -5.75 -8.97 12.16
N SER A 48 -6.26 -8.07 12.99
CA SER A 48 -5.50 -7.42 14.07
C SER A 48 -4.19 -6.78 13.62
N GLN A 49 -4.11 -6.41 12.33
CA GLN A 49 -2.95 -5.79 11.70
C GLN A 49 -3.07 -4.27 11.72
N GLY A 50 -1.96 -3.60 11.96
CA GLY A 50 -1.87 -2.15 11.90
C GLY A 50 -1.59 -1.64 10.48
N PRO A 51 -1.57 -0.31 10.31
CA PRO A 51 -1.15 0.32 9.05
C PRO A 51 0.29 -0.01 8.63
N GLU A 52 1.15 -0.37 9.58
CA GLU A 52 2.52 -0.84 9.34
C GLU A 52 2.55 -2.10 8.45
N GLU A 53 1.75 -3.11 8.78
CA GLU A 53 1.65 -4.35 8.00
C GLU A 53 1.05 -4.09 6.61
N LEU A 54 0.06 -3.20 6.51
CA LEU A 54 -0.54 -2.84 5.22
C LEU A 54 0.48 -2.16 4.29
N SER A 55 1.27 -1.23 4.84
CA SER A 55 2.37 -0.59 4.11
C SER A 55 3.39 -1.62 3.65
N LYS A 56 3.84 -2.50 4.56
CA LYS A 56 4.79 -3.58 4.24
C LYS A 56 4.30 -4.47 3.10
N HIS A 57 3.06 -4.96 3.16
CA HIS A 57 2.51 -5.81 2.11
C HIS A 57 2.40 -5.09 0.75
N ALA A 58 2.08 -3.79 0.75
CA ALA A 58 2.02 -2.98 -0.48
C ALA A 58 3.41 -2.89 -1.16
N TYR A 59 4.47 -2.64 -0.39
CA TYR A 59 5.84 -2.61 -0.89
C TYR A 59 6.30 -3.99 -1.38
N GLU A 60 6.03 -5.06 -0.63
CA GLU A 60 6.39 -6.42 -1.04
C GLU A 60 5.71 -6.84 -2.35
N TRP A 61 4.43 -6.46 -2.53
CA TRP A 61 3.71 -6.74 -3.76
C TRP A 61 4.30 -5.95 -4.94
N HIS A 62 4.58 -4.66 -4.75
CA HIS A 62 5.24 -3.84 -5.75
C HIS A 62 6.58 -4.43 -6.20
N ASP A 63 7.45 -4.78 -5.25
CA ASP A 63 8.79 -5.29 -5.56
C ASP A 63 8.73 -6.65 -6.26
N ALA A 64 7.84 -7.54 -5.82
CA ALA A 64 7.64 -8.84 -6.47
C ALA A 64 7.11 -8.69 -7.91
N LEU A 65 6.20 -7.74 -8.14
CA LEU A 65 5.64 -7.47 -9.46
C LEU A 65 6.70 -6.89 -10.40
N TYR A 66 7.45 -5.87 -9.95
CA TYR A 66 8.54 -5.27 -10.73
C TYR A 66 9.66 -6.28 -11.04
N ALA A 67 10.07 -7.10 -10.08
CA ALA A 67 11.07 -8.14 -10.29
C ALA A 67 10.59 -9.19 -11.33
N THR A 68 9.29 -9.46 -11.41
CA THR A 68 8.71 -10.36 -12.41
C THR A 68 8.66 -9.72 -13.79
N LEU A 69 8.36 -8.42 -13.87
CA LEU A 69 8.29 -7.67 -15.13
C LEU A 69 9.68 -7.44 -15.74
N GLN A 70 10.72 -7.19 -14.93
CA GLN A 70 12.11 -7.01 -15.41
C GLN A 70 12.80 -8.31 -15.85
N LYS A 71 12.27 -9.47 -15.45
CA LYS A 71 12.78 -10.79 -15.86
C LYS A 71 12.19 -11.29 -17.19
N LYS A 72 11.27 -10.54 -17.80
CA LYS A 72 10.69 -10.81 -19.12
C LYS A 72 11.32 -9.91 -20.17
#